data_AF-A0A251QTF7-F1
#
_entry.id   AF-A0A251QTF7-F1
#
_cell.length_a   1.000
_cell.length_b   1.000
_cell.length_c   1.000
_cell.angle_alpha   90.00
_cell.angle_beta   90.00
_cell.angle_gamma   90.00
#
_symmetry.space_group_name_H-M   'P 1'
#
loop_
_entity.id
_entity.type
_entity.pdbx_description
1 polymer ?
#
loop_
_entity_poly.entity_id
_entity_poly.type
_entity_poly.pdbx_seq_one_letter_code
_entity_poly.pdbx_strand_id
1 'polypeptide(L)'
;MAVASNSPTQKKRYTVTALVFITLFLFTIFLFSKRALEPSLSLYKNPFPQIPSSSSSSSLPNSNLSLPNSTSTERVAVDPPSSSGSNYQLPLLHSISAQPLDPPTQQPVSSNSQTEEPTEFNDETEQDPGRENETPFGEMGETGCDLYLGTWVKDEHYPLYKPSSCPYVDEAFDCQSNGRSDSEYLKWRWKPEGCDLPRKNYYKEGDYLYPKFDASEAYRRALRTWASWIDRNVNPSKQLIFYRGYSSAHFRGGDWDSGGSCNGEKEPVLSGAILDNYPLKMKIVDEVIKEMRVPVKLLNVTRLTNFRKDGHPSIYGKNATAGKKVSTRKQDCSHWCLPGVPDAWNELIYATLVIQQTKSKSKNS
;
A
#
# COMPACT_ATOMS: atom_id res chain seq x y z
N MET A 1 15.41 -15.10 -71.17
CA MET A 1 16.03 -14.32 -70.08
C MET A 1 17.20 -15.12 -69.56
N ALA A 2 18.43 -14.63 -69.74
CA ALA A 2 19.64 -15.34 -69.30
C ALA A 2 19.83 -15.16 -67.78
N VAL A 3 19.94 -16.27 -67.05
CA VAL A 3 20.26 -16.28 -65.62
C VAL A 3 21.76 -15.98 -65.49
N ALA A 4 22.09 -14.80 -64.96
CA ALA A 4 23.47 -14.39 -64.72
C ALA A 4 24.10 -15.30 -63.65
N SER A 5 25.01 -16.18 -64.05
CA SER A 5 25.83 -16.96 -63.12
C SER A 5 26.92 -16.08 -62.52
N ASN A 6 26.85 -15.81 -61.21
CA ASN A 6 27.86 -15.04 -60.49
C ASN A 6 29.27 -15.64 -60.69
N SER A 7 30.23 -14.77 -61.05
CA SER A 7 31.61 -15.16 -61.31
C SER A 7 32.30 -15.76 -60.06
N PRO A 8 33.34 -16.60 -60.23
CA PRO A 8 34.06 -17.22 -59.11
C PRO A 8 34.58 -16.22 -58.08
N THR A 9 34.98 -15.03 -58.54
CA THR A 9 35.42 -13.90 -57.72
C THR A 9 34.28 -13.30 -56.89
N GLN A 10 33.07 -13.24 -57.42
CA GLN A 10 31.91 -12.72 -56.72
C GLN A 10 31.42 -13.68 -55.63
N LYS A 11 31.44 -15.00 -55.89
CA LYS A 11 31.18 -16.02 -54.86
C LYS A 11 32.18 -15.93 -53.72
N LYS A 12 33.48 -15.80 -54.01
CA LYS A 12 34.52 -15.59 -52.98
C LYS A 12 34.27 -14.33 -52.15
N ARG A 13 33.85 -13.22 -52.77
CA ARG A 13 33.49 -11.98 -52.04
C ARG A 13 32.33 -12.20 -51.07
N TYR A 14 31.24 -12.84 -51.51
CA TYR A 14 30.12 -13.13 -50.61
C TYR A 14 30.49 -14.09 -49.47
N THR A 15 31.32 -15.10 -49.74
CA THR A 15 31.81 -16.01 -48.70
C THR A 15 32.65 -15.28 -47.64
N VAL A 16 33.55 -14.38 -48.08
CA VAL A 16 34.36 -13.57 -47.16
C VAL A 16 33.48 -12.61 -46.36
N THR A 17 32.52 -11.94 -47.00
CA THR A 17 31.58 -11.06 -46.31
C THR A 17 30.74 -11.82 -45.29
N ALA A 18 30.21 -12.99 -45.62
CA ALA A 18 29.44 -13.83 -44.69
C ALA A 18 30.30 -14.30 -43.50
N LEU A 19 31.55 -14.69 -43.73
CA LEU A 19 32.50 -15.05 -42.66
C LEU A 19 32.75 -13.88 -41.71
N VAL A 20 32.93 -12.66 -42.23
CA VAL A 20 33.11 -11.44 -41.40
C VAL A 20 31.87 -11.13 -40.57
N PHE A 21 30.66 -11.27 -41.14
CA PHE A 21 29.43 -11.08 -40.37
C PHE A 21 29.25 -12.13 -39.28
N ILE A 22 29.55 -13.40 -39.56
CA ILE A 22 29.44 -14.48 -38.58
C ILE A 22 30.44 -14.29 -37.45
N THR A 23 31.69 -13.91 -37.75
CA THR A 23 32.70 -13.66 -36.70
C THR A 23 32.35 -12.45 -35.84
N LEU A 24 31.85 -11.36 -36.42
CA LEU A 24 31.35 -10.21 -35.67
C LEU A 24 30.15 -10.58 -34.79
N PHE A 25 29.20 -11.35 -35.32
CA PHE A 25 28.04 -11.82 -34.55
C PHE A 25 28.45 -12.68 -33.35
N LEU A 26 29.34 -13.67 -33.55
CA LEU A 26 29.84 -14.50 -32.47
C LEU A 26 30.66 -13.71 -31.45
N PHE A 27 31.44 -12.71 -31.89
CA PHE A 27 32.18 -11.81 -31.00
C PHE A 27 31.24 -10.93 -30.15
N THR A 28 30.14 -10.44 -30.74
CA THR A 28 29.12 -9.70 -29.96
C THR A 28 28.43 -10.60 -28.94
N ILE A 29 28.07 -11.83 -29.32
CA ILE A 29 27.52 -12.81 -28.36
C ILE A 29 28.53 -13.05 -27.24
N PHE A 30 29.82 -13.26 -27.55
CA PHE A 30 30.87 -13.44 -26.54
C PHE A 30 31.00 -12.22 -25.61
N LEU A 31 30.96 -10.99 -26.13
CA LEU A 31 31.00 -9.77 -25.29
C LEU A 31 29.76 -9.61 -24.41
N PHE A 32 28.56 -9.88 -24.95
CA PHE A 32 27.31 -9.79 -24.18
C PHE A 32 27.16 -10.91 -23.16
N SER A 33 27.56 -12.14 -23.51
CA SER A 33 27.59 -13.28 -22.60
C SER A 33 28.69 -13.16 -21.55
N LYS A 34 29.87 -12.62 -21.89
CA LYS A 34 30.90 -12.30 -20.89
C LYS A 34 30.43 -11.19 -19.93
N ARG A 35 29.73 -10.16 -20.42
CA ARG A 35 29.03 -9.18 -19.55
C ARG A 35 27.90 -9.79 -18.72
N ALA A 36 27.25 -10.84 -19.21
CA ALA A 36 26.22 -11.56 -18.46
C ALA A 36 26.81 -12.59 -17.47
N LEU A 37 28.05 -13.03 -17.68
CA LEU A 37 28.76 -14.04 -16.88
C LEU A 37 29.81 -13.47 -15.92
N GLU A 38 30.16 -12.19 -16.02
CA GLU A 38 30.87 -11.44 -14.98
C GLU A 38 29.87 -10.59 -14.18
N PRO A 39 29.26 -11.12 -13.09
CA PRO A 39 28.67 -10.25 -12.09
C PRO A 39 29.84 -9.59 -11.37
N SER A 40 30.21 -8.37 -11.75
CA SER A 40 31.02 -7.51 -10.88
C SER A 40 30.15 -7.05 -9.71
N LEU A 41 29.86 -7.99 -8.81
CA LEU A 41 29.27 -7.80 -7.49
C LEU A 41 30.32 -8.23 -6.46
N SER A 42 31.49 -7.58 -6.49
CA SER A 42 32.54 -7.74 -5.49
C SER A 42 32.46 -6.68 -4.39
N LEU A 43 31.27 -6.44 -3.85
CA LEU A 43 31.08 -5.58 -2.66
C LEU A 43 30.69 -6.34 -1.39
N TYR A 44 30.66 -7.68 -1.41
CA TYR A 44 30.71 -8.47 -0.19
C TYR A 44 32.12 -9.02 0.01
N LYS A 45 32.98 -8.20 0.61
CA LYS A 45 34.18 -8.72 1.28
C LYS A 45 33.71 -9.51 2.49
N ASN A 46 34.09 -10.79 2.56
CA ASN A 46 33.93 -11.66 3.71
C ASN A 46 34.25 -10.92 5.03
N PRO A 47 33.33 -10.80 5.99
CA PRO A 47 33.63 -10.22 7.29
C PRO A 47 34.21 -11.24 8.29
N PHE A 48 34.66 -12.41 7.85
CA PHE A 48 35.25 -13.41 8.74
C PHE A 48 36.78 -13.42 8.62
N PRO A 49 37.53 -12.91 9.62
CA PRO A 49 38.87 -13.38 9.86
C PRO A 49 38.80 -14.88 10.15
N GLN A 50 39.52 -15.68 9.35
CA GLN A 50 39.80 -17.07 9.69
C GLN A 50 40.60 -17.06 10.99
N ILE A 51 39.98 -17.45 12.11
CA ILE A 51 40.69 -17.72 13.35
C ILE A 51 41.49 -19.01 13.13
N PRO A 52 42.83 -18.99 13.19
CA PRO A 52 43.60 -20.22 13.18
C PRO A 52 43.23 -21.04 14.40
N SER A 53 42.93 -22.32 14.18
CA SER A 53 42.75 -23.31 15.23
C SER A 53 44.02 -23.43 16.07
N SER A 54 44.07 -22.74 17.21
CA SER A 54 45.00 -23.03 18.29
C SER A 54 44.20 -23.44 19.53
N SER A 55 44.34 -24.72 19.85
CA SER A 55 43.98 -25.33 21.12
C SER A 55 44.63 -24.59 22.30
N SER A 56 43.83 -24.03 23.20
CA SER A 56 44.24 -23.85 24.60
C SER A 56 43.02 -23.62 25.49
N SER A 57 42.85 -24.54 26.42
CA SER A 57 41.96 -24.52 27.58
C SER A 57 42.17 -23.31 28.48
N SER A 58 41.09 -22.65 28.92
CA SER A 58 40.98 -22.12 30.28
C SER A 58 39.54 -21.70 30.63
N SER A 59 39.25 -21.87 31.91
CA SER A 59 37.97 -21.87 32.62
C SER A 59 37.28 -20.51 32.77
N LEU A 60 35.93 -20.55 32.72
CA LEU A 60 35.02 -19.51 33.20
C LEU A 60 35.06 -19.39 34.73
N PRO A 61 34.83 -18.17 35.28
CA PRO A 61 34.15 -18.02 36.55
C PRO A 61 32.76 -17.41 36.38
N ASN A 62 31.79 -18.01 37.07
CA ASN A 62 30.44 -17.49 37.28
C ASN A 62 30.48 -16.22 38.14
N SER A 63 29.57 -15.28 37.86
CA SER A 63 28.96 -14.46 38.91
C SER A 63 27.56 -13.99 38.51
N ASN A 64 26.59 -14.43 39.30
CA ASN A 64 25.24 -13.87 39.42
C ASN A 64 25.33 -12.38 39.78
N LEU A 65 24.50 -11.53 39.16
CA LEU A 65 24.21 -10.21 39.71
C LEU A 65 22.70 -9.99 39.82
N SER A 66 22.27 -9.94 41.07
CA SER A 66 20.94 -9.59 41.56
C SER A 66 20.65 -8.11 41.34
N LEU A 67 19.38 -7.76 41.05
CA LEU A 67 18.87 -6.39 41.19
C LEU A 67 18.90 -5.94 42.66
N PRO A 68 19.04 -4.63 42.90
CA PRO A 68 18.26 -3.99 43.94
C PRO A 68 17.45 -2.79 43.44
N ASN A 69 16.53 -2.41 44.33
CA ASN A 69 15.31 -1.66 44.17
C ASN A 69 15.52 -0.15 44.47
N SER A 70 14.63 0.64 43.85
CA SER A 70 14.17 2.02 44.06
C SER A 70 14.71 2.95 45.17
N THR A 71 14.70 4.24 44.78
CA THR A 71 14.51 5.50 45.56
C THR A 71 15.72 6.15 46.24
N SER A 72 16.20 7.27 45.68
CA SER A 72 15.94 8.62 46.24
C SER A 72 16.61 9.74 45.41
N THR A 73 15.98 10.89 45.55
CA THR A 73 16.09 12.21 44.94
C THR A 73 17.48 12.86 44.96
N GLU A 74 17.91 13.47 43.85
CA GLU A 74 18.72 14.70 43.93
C GLU A 74 18.51 15.58 42.69
N ARG A 75 18.10 16.84 42.92
CA ARG A 75 17.96 17.90 41.93
C ARG A 75 19.33 18.54 41.73
N VAL A 76 19.75 18.73 40.48
CA VAL A 76 20.81 19.68 40.14
C VAL A 76 20.25 20.69 39.15
N ALA A 77 20.25 21.95 39.60
CA ALA A 77 19.92 23.13 38.82
C ALA A 77 21.11 23.51 37.93
N VAL A 78 20.85 23.92 36.69
CA VAL A 78 21.81 24.65 35.85
C VAL A 78 21.05 25.80 35.20
N ASP A 79 21.46 27.02 35.53
CA ASP A 79 20.99 28.29 34.95
C ASP A 79 21.62 28.55 33.56
N PRO A 80 21.03 29.46 32.75
CA PRO A 80 21.23 29.54 31.30
C PRO A 80 22.23 30.62 30.87
N PRO A 81 22.64 30.67 29.59
CA PRO A 81 23.13 31.89 28.98
C PRO A 81 22.07 32.60 28.13
N SER A 82 21.97 33.91 28.38
CA SER A 82 21.55 35.02 27.50
C SER A 82 22.24 34.93 26.12
N SER A 83 21.84 35.56 25.00
CA SER A 83 20.81 36.53 24.60
C SER A 83 20.93 36.68 23.08
N SER A 84 19.84 36.98 22.36
CA SER A 84 19.74 38.06 21.35
C SER A 84 18.42 37.93 20.57
N GLY A 85 17.66 39.01 20.57
CA GLY A 85 16.26 39.03 20.15
C GLY A 85 16.02 39.31 18.67
N SER A 86 14.76 39.12 18.27
CA SER A 86 14.11 39.93 17.24
C SER A 86 12.60 39.94 17.53
N ASN A 87 12.05 41.14 17.68
CA ASN A 87 10.63 41.43 17.91
C ASN A 87 9.78 41.05 16.70
N TYR A 88 8.74 40.24 16.91
CA TYR A 88 7.49 40.34 16.16
C TYR A 88 6.31 40.11 17.12
N GLN A 89 5.43 41.11 17.17
CA GLN A 89 4.27 41.19 18.03
C GLN A 89 3.09 40.44 17.38
N LEU A 90 2.45 39.52 18.13
CA LEU A 90 1.18 38.88 17.76
C LEU A 90 0.05 39.30 18.72
N PRO A 91 -1.20 39.47 18.28
CA PRO A 91 -2.32 39.85 19.13
C PRO A 91 -2.88 38.68 19.96
N LEU A 92 -3.34 39.01 21.17
CA LEU A 92 -4.08 38.15 22.11
C LEU A 92 -5.33 37.51 21.48
N LEU A 93 -5.55 36.22 21.74
CA LEU A 93 -6.86 35.57 21.64
C LEU A 93 -7.12 34.72 22.88
N HIS A 94 -8.31 34.92 23.44
CA HIS A 94 -8.80 34.42 24.72
C HIS A 94 -8.81 32.89 24.84
N SER A 95 -8.54 32.42 26.06
CA SER A 95 -8.70 31.04 26.48
C SER A 95 -10.18 30.65 26.57
N ILE A 96 -10.52 29.49 26.01
CA ILE A 96 -11.79 28.80 26.32
C ILE A 96 -11.43 27.42 26.84
N SER A 97 -11.79 27.19 28.10
CA SER A 97 -11.69 25.92 28.82
C SER A 97 -12.87 25.03 28.43
N ALA A 98 -12.60 23.77 28.10
CA ALA A 98 -13.63 22.77 27.81
C ALA A 98 -14.09 22.10 29.12
N GLN A 99 -15.41 22.06 29.34
CA GLN A 99 -16.04 21.24 30.39
C GLN A 99 -16.68 19.98 29.80
N PRO A 100 -16.81 18.88 30.58
CA PRO A 100 -17.47 17.63 30.16
C PRO A 100 -19.00 17.73 30.22
N LEU A 101 -19.70 17.03 29.32
CA LEU A 101 -21.16 16.88 29.32
C LEU A 101 -21.57 15.56 30.00
N ASP A 102 -22.47 15.65 30.98
CA ASP A 102 -23.14 14.55 31.68
C ASP A 102 -24.31 13.94 30.85
N PRO A 103 -24.73 12.69 31.13
CA PRO A 103 -25.81 11.99 30.42
C PRO A 103 -27.23 12.37 30.89
N PRO A 104 -28.29 12.16 30.07
CA PRO A 104 -29.64 12.58 30.41
C PRO A 104 -30.38 11.59 31.33
N THR A 105 -31.02 12.16 32.34
CA THR A 105 -31.87 11.55 33.36
C THR A 105 -33.27 11.21 32.82
N GLN A 106 -33.76 10.00 33.15
CA GLN A 106 -35.15 9.57 32.99
C GLN A 106 -36.06 10.20 34.05
N GLN A 107 -37.32 10.52 33.72
CA GLN A 107 -38.44 10.61 34.68
C GLN A 107 -39.81 10.66 33.95
N PRO A 108 -40.96 10.43 34.62
CA PRO A 108 -41.67 9.15 34.51
C PRO A 108 -43.14 9.26 34.03
N VAL A 109 -43.71 8.07 33.85
CA VAL A 109 -45.11 7.76 33.49
C VAL A 109 -46.11 8.27 34.53
N SER A 110 -47.26 8.76 34.07
CA SER A 110 -48.52 8.72 34.84
C SER A 110 -49.71 8.55 33.91
N SER A 111 -50.58 7.64 34.33
CA SER A 111 -51.74 7.06 33.67
C SER A 111 -53.00 7.91 33.84
N ASN A 112 -53.91 7.86 32.87
CA ASN A 112 -55.35 7.82 33.17
C ASN A 112 -56.16 7.18 32.03
N SER A 113 -57.17 6.42 32.44
CA SER A 113 -58.12 5.61 31.66
C SER A 113 -59.48 6.30 31.63
N GLN A 114 -60.23 6.18 30.52
CA GLN A 114 -61.66 5.81 30.50
C GLN A 114 -62.26 5.77 29.06
N THR A 115 -62.56 4.54 28.64
CA THR A 115 -63.75 3.95 27.98
C THR A 115 -64.74 4.79 27.15
N GLU A 116 -65.04 4.33 25.91
CA GLU A 116 -66.40 3.97 25.42
C GLU A 116 -66.33 3.23 24.04
N GLU A 117 -67.19 2.21 23.86
CA GLU A 117 -67.38 1.27 22.72
C GLU A 117 -68.75 1.56 22.04
N PRO A 118 -69.27 0.82 21.02
CA PRO A 118 -68.69 -0.06 19.97
C PRO A 118 -69.25 0.25 18.55
N THR A 119 -68.73 -0.37 17.48
CA THR A 119 -69.53 -1.11 16.45
C THR A 119 -68.69 -1.77 15.35
N GLU A 120 -69.14 -2.97 15.00
CA GLU A 120 -68.65 -4.04 14.10
C GLU A 120 -68.19 -3.64 12.68
N PHE A 121 -67.20 -4.36 12.13
CA PHE A 121 -67.42 -5.31 11.01
C PHE A 121 -66.14 -6.12 10.72
N ASN A 122 -66.31 -7.44 10.58
CA ASN A 122 -65.25 -8.42 10.32
C ASN A 122 -64.79 -8.38 8.85
N ASP A 123 -63.51 -8.63 8.58
CA ASP A 123 -63.14 -9.68 7.63
C ASP A 123 -61.70 -10.18 7.88
N GLU A 124 -61.58 -11.50 7.99
CA GLU A 124 -60.32 -12.21 8.14
C GLU A 124 -59.78 -12.57 6.76
N THR A 125 -58.50 -12.27 6.49
CA THR A 125 -57.68 -13.14 5.63
C THR A 125 -56.25 -13.17 6.14
N GLU A 126 -55.82 -14.36 6.58
CA GLU A 126 -54.44 -14.73 6.88
C GLU A 126 -53.54 -14.69 5.63
N GLN A 127 -52.30 -14.17 5.76
CA GLN A 127 -51.09 -14.86 5.26
C GLN A 127 -49.75 -14.21 5.69
N ASP A 128 -48.97 -15.04 6.40
CA ASP A 128 -47.50 -15.23 6.46
C ASP A 128 -46.55 -14.14 7.01
N PRO A 129 -45.80 -14.41 8.11
CA PRO A 129 -44.82 -13.49 8.70
C PRO A 129 -43.39 -13.80 8.23
N GLY A 130 -42.70 -12.81 7.65
CA GLY A 130 -41.23 -12.87 7.56
C GLY A 130 -40.58 -12.20 6.35
N ARG A 131 -40.77 -10.89 6.16
CA ARG A 131 -39.84 -10.07 5.37
C ARG A 131 -39.46 -8.84 6.17
N GLU A 132 -38.38 -8.94 6.94
CA GLU A 132 -37.77 -7.80 7.61
C GLU A 132 -37.17 -6.83 6.58
N ASN A 133 -37.87 -5.71 6.41
CA ASN A 133 -37.36 -4.36 6.17
C ASN A 133 -36.22 -4.19 5.15
N GLU A 134 -36.52 -4.37 3.86
CA GLU A 134 -35.92 -3.48 2.86
C GLU A 134 -36.57 -2.12 3.03
N THR A 135 -35.83 -1.15 3.60
CA THR A 135 -36.26 0.24 3.56
C THR A 135 -36.47 0.64 2.10
N PRO A 136 -37.70 1.01 1.69
CA PRO A 136 -37.91 1.59 0.38
C PRO A 136 -37.02 2.82 0.26
N PHE A 137 -36.42 2.99 -0.92
CA PHE A 137 -35.81 4.24 -1.36
C PHE A 137 -36.67 5.38 -0.84
N GLY A 138 -36.13 6.16 0.11
CA GLY A 138 -36.91 7.03 0.97
C GLY A 138 -37.91 7.86 0.17
N GLU A 139 -39.13 7.97 0.71
CA GLU A 139 -40.10 8.98 0.31
C GLU A 139 -39.38 10.33 0.30
N MET A 140 -39.03 10.77 -0.91
CA MET A 140 -38.49 12.09 -1.16
C MET A 140 -39.67 13.02 -1.03
N GLY A 141 -39.74 13.76 0.08
CA GLY A 141 -40.75 14.80 0.28
C GLY A 141 -40.85 15.71 -0.94
N GLU A 142 -42.03 16.28 -1.17
CA GLU A 142 -42.49 17.07 -2.34
C GLU A 142 -41.64 18.30 -2.71
N THR A 143 -40.35 18.09 -2.99
CA THR A 143 -39.44 18.93 -3.76
C THR A 143 -38.58 17.96 -4.57
N GLY A 144 -39.17 17.40 -5.63
CA GLY A 144 -38.49 16.40 -6.46
C GLY A 144 -37.21 16.95 -7.07
N CYS A 145 -36.16 16.13 -7.12
CA CYS A 145 -34.97 16.47 -7.90
C CYS A 145 -35.25 16.27 -9.39
N ASP A 146 -35.53 17.35 -10.11
CA ASP A 146 -35.58 17.30 -11.56
C ASP A 146 -34.15 17.17 -12.11
N LEU A 147 -33.82 15.99 -12.63
CA LEU A 147 -32.48 15.68 -13.16
C LEU A 147 -32.10 16.55 -14.38
N TYR A 148 -33.07 17.21 -15.01
CA TYR A 148 -32.87 18.04 -16.20
C TYR A 148 -32.84 19.54 -15.90
N LEU A 149 -33.16 19.96 -14.67
CA LEU A 149 -33.02 21.34 -14.22
C LEU A 149 -31.74 21.48 -13.38
N GLY A 150 -30.81 22.32 -13.82
CA GLY A 150 -29.48 22.37 -13.20
C GLY A 150 -28.48 23.28 -13.91
N THR A 151 -27.22 23.17 -13.50
CA THR A 151 -26.12 23.94 -14.08
C THR A 151 -24.90 23.08 -14.37
N TRP A 152 -24.11 23.49 -15.38
CA TRP A 152 -22.80 22.93 -15.62
C TRP A 152 -21.80 23.52 -14.62
N VAL A 153 -21.09 22.65 -13.90
CA VAL A 153 -20.04 23.05 -12.94
C VAL A 153 -18.72 22.40 -13.31
N LYS A 154 -17.62 23.14 -13.14
CA LYS A 154 -16.28 22.62 -13.40
C LYS A 154 -15.90 21.57 -12.33
N ASP A 155 -15.37 20.44 -12.77
CA ASP A 155 -14.90 19.35 -11.92
C ASP A 155 -13.56 18.83 -12.41
N GLU A 156 -12.55 18.95 -11.54
CA GLU A 156 -11.18 18.53 -11.87
C GLU A 156 -11.03 17.00 -12.01
N HIS A 157 -11.95 16.22 -11.42
CA HIS A 157 -11.98 14.76 -11.53
C HIS A 157 -12.57 14.27 -12.86
N TYR A 158 -13.19 15.15 -13.65
CA TYR A 158 -13.63 14.83 -15.00
C TYR A 158 -12.45 14.89 -15.99
N PRO A 159 -12.51 14.20 -17.14
CA PRO A 159 -13.59 13.32 -17.59
C PRO A 159 -13.61 11.97 -16.84
N LEU A 160 -14.75 11.28 -16.88
CA LEU A 160 -14.92 9.95 -16.25
C LEU A 160 -14.02 8.87 -16.85
N TYR A 161 -13.63 9.04 -18.11
CA TYR A 161 -12.66 8.20 -18.81
C TYR A 161 -11.75 9.09 -19.66
N LYS A 162 -10.53 8.62 -19.93
CA LYS A 162 -9.58 9.36 -20.74
C LYS A 162 -10.06 9.39 -22.20
N PRO A 163 -9.94 10.51 -22.93
CA PRO A 163 -10.22 10.53 -24.37
C PRO A 163 -9.44 9.43 -25.09
N SER A 164 -10.08 8.84 -26.12
CA SER A 164 -9.53 7.75 -26.92
C SER A 164 -9.23 6.44 -26.15
N SER A 165 -9.60 6.33 -24.87
CA SER A 165 -9.38 5.10 -24.09
C SER A 165 -10.53 4.09 -24.17
N CYS A 166 -11.68 4.49 -24.70
CA CYS A 166 -12.86 3.62 -24.80
C CYS A 166 -12.95 3.07 -26.23
N PRO A 167 -12.72 1.76 -26.46
CA PRO A 167 -12.68 1.17 -27.80
C PRO A 167 -14.05 1.12 -28.49
N TYR A 168 -15.12 1.46 -27.77
CA TYR A 168 -16.50 1.43 -28.26
C TYR A 168 -16.99 2.80 -28.75
N VAL A 169 -16.20 3.86 -28.57
CA VAL A 169 -16.54 5.19 -29.09
C VAL A 169 -16.28 5.19 -30.59
N ASP A 170 -17.31 5.50 -31.38
CA ASP A 170 -17.20 5.66 -32.82
C ASP A 170 -16.21 6.78 -33.18
N GLU A 171 -15.47 6.62 -34.27
CA GLU A 171 -14.50 7.59 -34.79
C GLU A 171 -15.11 8.99 -34.90
N ALA A 172 -16.37 9.10 -35.35
CA ALA A 172 -17.04 10.38 -35.52
C ALA A 172 -17.17 11.19 -34.21
N PHE A 173 -17.11 10.52 -33.04
CA PHE A 173 -17.25 11.16 -31.72
C PHE A 173 -15.92 11.34 -30.97
N ASP A 174 -14.80 10.78 -31.46
CA ASP A 174 -13.50 10.92 -30.82
C ASP A 174 -12.79 12.22 -31.22
N CYS A 175 -13.34 13.36 -30.78
CA CYS A 175 -12.86 14.70 -31.13
C CYS A 175 -11.36 14.91 -30.87
N GLN A 176 -10.83 14.33 -29.78
CA GLN A 176 -9.40 14.48 -29.43
C GLN A 176 -8.52 13.74 -30.43
N SER A 177 -8.87 12.50 -30.79
CA SER A 177 -8.18 11.77 -31.87
C SER A 177 -8.32 12.47 -33.22
N ASN A 178 -9.46 13.12 -33.46
CA ASN A 178 -9.74 13.87 -34.69
C ASN A 178 -9.07 15.26 -34.73
N GLY A 179 -8.23 15.61 -33.74
CA GLY A 179 -7.38 16.79 -33.78
C GLY A 179 -7.91 18.02 -33.04
N ARG A 180 -8.99 17.91 -32.26
CA ARG A 180 -9.44 19.00 -31.39
C ARG A 180 -8.39 19.29 -30.30
N SER A 181 -7.85 20.50 -30.28
CA SER A 181 -6.70 20.86 -29.44
C SER A 181 -7.04 21.30 -28.02
N ASP A 182 -8.23 21.85 -27.78
CA ASP A 182 -8.67 22.25 -26.44
C ASP A 182 -9.20 21.06 -25.64
N SER A 183 -8.96 21.03 -24.32
CA SER A 183 -9.43 19.95 -23.42
C SER A 183 -10.34 20.43 -22.29
N GLU A 184 -10.51 21.74 -22.10
CA GLU A 184 -11.26 22.30 -20.98
C GLU A 184 -12.75 21.93 -21.02
N TYR A 185 -13.31 21.66 -22.21
CA TYR A 185 -14.69 21.21 -22.35
C TYR A 185 -14.95 19.86 -21.64
N LEU A 186 -13.92 19.03 -21.46
CA LEU A 186 -14.01 17.74 -20.77
C LEU A 186 -14.16 17.88 -19.25
N LYS A 187 -13.97 19.09 -18.70
CA LYS A 187 -13.94 19.36 -17.26
C LYS A 187 -15.27 19.82 -16.68
N TRP A 188 -16.37 19.70 -17.43
CA TRP A 188 -17.69 20.12 -16.98
C TRP A 188 -18.54 18.91 -16.61
N ARG A 189 -19.22 18.99 -15.45
CA ARG A 189 -20.27 18.05 -15.06
C ARG A 189 -21.62 18.76 -14.98
N TRP A 190 -22.68 18.02 -15.25
CA TRP A 190 -24.03 18.45 -14.94
C TRP A 190 -24.30 18.32 -13.42
N LYS A 191 -24.93 19.34 -12.82
CA LYS A 191 -25.37 19.34 -11.43
C LYS A 191 -26.86 19.74 -11.37
N PRO A 192 -27.77 18.78 -11.13
CA PRO A 192 -29.17 19.09 -10.91
C PRO A 192 -29.40 20.04 -9.73
N GLU A 193 -30.47 20.81 -9.77
CA GLU A 193 -30.98 21.56 -8.63
C GLU A 193 -31.67 20.59 -7.66
N GLY A 194 -31.33 20.66 -6.37
CA GLY A 194 -31.97 19.84 -5.34
C GLY A 194 -31.36 18.44 -5.11
N CYS A 195 -30.45 17.94 -5.96
CA CYS A 195 -29.69 16.72 -5.64
C CYS A 195 -28.32 16.61 -6.34
N ASP A 196 -27.52 15.65 -5.87
CA ASP A 196 -26.27 15.25 -6.54
C ASP A 196 -26.45 13.94 -7.31
N LEU A 197 -25.88 13.89 -8.51
CA LEU A 197 -25.85 12.67 -9.31
C LEU A 197 -24.95 11.62 -8.63
N PRO A 198 -25.40 10.36 -8.50
CA PRO A 198 -24.65 9.30 -7.86
C PRO A 198 -23.36 9.00 -8.64
N ARG A 199 -22.24 8.91 -7.92
CA ARG A 199 -20.93 8.50 -8.45
C ARG A 199 -20.54 7.16 -7.83
N LYS A 200 -20.85 6.06 -8.51
CA LYS A 200 -20.50 4.73 -8.04
C LYS A 200 -19.62 4.02 -9.08
N ASN A 201 -18.46 3.56 -8.62
CA ASN A 201 -17.68 2.59 -9.36
C ASN A 201 -18.23 1.21 -9.01
N TYR A 202 -18.54 0.43 -10.04
CA TYR A 202 -19.03 -0.94 -9.89
C TYR A 202 -17.88 -1.93 -10.11
N TYR A 203 -17.88 -3.01 -9.34
CA TYR A 203 -16.97 -4.13 -9.54
C TYR A 203 -17.76 -5.34 -10.03
N LYS A 204 -17.36 -5.95 -11.15
CA LYS A 204 -18.02 -7.12 -11.71
C LYS A 204 -17.19 -8.37 -11.45
N GLU A 205 -17.81 -9.40 -10.88
CA GLU A 205 -17.22 -10.73 -10.69
C GLU A 205 -18.16 -11.77 -11.29
N GLY A 206 -17.75 -12.41 -12.39
CA GLY A 206 -18.64 -13.27 -13.16
C GLY A 206 -19.86 -12.47 -13.63
N ASP A 207 -21.06 -12.92 -13.26
CA ASP A 207 -22.32 -12.24 -13.58
C ASP A 207 -22.79 -11.27 -12.50
N TYR A 208 -22.09 -11.20 -11.36
CA TYR A 208 -22.47 -10.34 -10.24
C TYR A 208 -21.82 -8.96 -10.35
N LEU A 209 -22.62 -7.90 -10.14
CA LEU A 209 -22.18 -6.50 -10.15
C LEU A 209 -22.29 -5.88 -8.75
N TYR A 210 -21.16 -5.67 -8.10
CA TYR A 210 -21.06 -5.02 -6.80
C TYR A 210 -21.17 -3.49 -6.95
N PRO A 211 -22.16 -2.84 -6.31
CA PRO A 211 -22.31 -1.37 -6.35
C PRO A 211 -21.24 -0.62 -5.55
N LYS A 212 -20.62 -1.32 -4.60
CA LYS A 212 -19.44 -0.89 -3.85
C LYS A 212 -18.68 -2.16 -3.47
N PHE A 213 -17.36 -2.15 -3.63
CA PHE A 213 -16.53 -3.28 -3.27
C PHE A 213 -15.48 -2.86 -2.26
N ASP A 214 -15.47 -3.51 -1.10
CA ASP A 214 -14.55 -3.19 -0.02
C ASP A 214 -13.12 -3.62 -0.38
N ALA A 215 -12.16 -2.72 -0.21
CA ALA A 215 -10.77 -2.99 -0.58
C ALA A 215 -10.12 -4.09 0.30
N SER A 216 -10.55 -4.25 1.54
CA SER A 216 -10.07 -5.31 2.43
C SER A 216 -10.65 -6.66 2.02
N GLU A 217 -11.92 -6.69 1.59
CA GLU A 217 -12.53 -7.89 1.01
C GLU A 217 -11.86 -8.29 -0.30
N ALA A 218 -11.58 -7.33 -1.19
CA ALA A 218 -10.80 -7.57 -2.41
C ALA A 218 -9.42 -8.19 -2.09
N TYR A 219 -8.73 -7.64 -1.08
CA TYR A 219 -7.45 -8.14 -0.62
C TYR A 219 -7.54 -9.57 -0.06
N ARG A 220 -8.56 -9.87 0.75
CA ARG A 220 -8.82 -11.22 1.28
C ARG A 220 -9.02 -12.23 0.15
N ARG A 221 -9.85 -11.91 -0.83
CA ARG A 221 -10.11 -12.78 -1.99
C ARG A 221 -8.85 -13.02 -2.83
N ALA A 222 -8.08 -11.97 -3.08
CA ALA A 222 -6.80 -12.09 -3.79
C ALA A 222 -5.83 -13.02 -3.04
N LEU A 223 -5.72 -12.88 -1.71
CA LEU A 223 -4.87 -13.75 -0.91
C LEU A 223 -5.35 -15.19 -0.84
N ARG A 224 -6.67 -15.43 -0.71
CA ARG A 224 -7.24 -16.79 -0.77
C ARG A 224 -6.99 -17.45 -2.12
N THR A 225 -7.05 -16.69 -3.20
CA THR A 225 -6.72 -17.16 -4.56
C THR A 225 -5.24 -17.55 -4.66
N TRP A 226 -4.34 -16.70 -4.17
CA TRP A 226 -2.90 -17.00 -4.10
C TRP A 226 -2.61 -18.24 -3.24
N ALA A 227 -3.20 -18.32 -2.05
CA ALA A 227 -3.06 -19.46 -1.13
C ALA A 227 -3.51 -20.77 -1.79
N SER A 228 -4.68 -20.76 -2.43
CA SER A 228 -5.21 -21.91 -3.17
C SER A 228 -4.30 -22.31 -4.34
N TRP A 229 -3.63 -21.35 -4.98
CA TRP A 229 -2.65 -21.64 -6.02
C TRP A 229 -1.40 -22.30 -5.44
N ILE A 230 -0.86 -21.76 -4.34
CA ILE A 230 0.31 -22.32 -3.66
C ILE A 230 0.04 -23.77 -3.22
N ASP A 231 -1.09 -24.02 -2.57
CA ASP A 231 -1.45 -25.34 -2.08
C ASP A 231 -1.62 -26.40 -3.18
N ARG A 232 -1.91 -25.98 -4.42
CA ARG A 232 -2.04 -26.87 -5.57
C ARG A 232 -0.74 -27.07 -6.34
N ASN A 233 0.19 -26.12 -6.30
CA ASN A 233 1.31 -26.05 -7.25
C ASN A 233 2.69 -26.13 -6.61
N VAL A 234 2.80 -25.96 -5.28
CA VAL A 234 4.10 -25.91 -4.59
C VAL A 234 4.40 -27.22 -3.87
N ASN A 235 5.64 -27.70 -4.01
CA ASN A 235 6.15 -28.85 -3.26
C ASN A 235 6.95 -28.37 -2.03
N PRO A 236 6.42 -28.50 -0.80
CA PRO A 236 7.07 -27.99 0.41
C PRO A 236 8.36 -28.73 0.79
N SER A 237 8.62 -29.91 0.23
CA SER A 237 9.89 -30.63 0.44
C SER A 237 11.04 -30.05 -0.41
N LYS A 238 10.73 -29.25 -1.43
CA LYS A 238 11.71 -28.68 -2.36
C LYS A 238 11.72 -27.16 -2.36
N GLN A 239 10.61 -26.54 -1.97
CA GLN A 239 10.39 -25.11 -2.11
C GLN A 239 10.01 -24.51 -0.76
N LEU A 240 10.65 -23.40 -0.42
CA LEU A 240 10.33 -22.58 0.74
C LEU A 240 9.62 -21.31 0.27
N ILE A 241 8.46 -21.03 0.84
CA ILE A 241 7.66 -19.86 0.48
C ILE A 241 7.77 -18.82 1.59
N PHE A 242 8.07 -17.58 1.20
CA PHE A 242 7.99 -16.42 2.08
C PHE A 242 6.82 -15.54 1.68
N TYR A 243 6.15 -14.98 2.67
CA TYR A 243 5.20 -13.90 2.47
C TYR A 243 5.66 -12.69 3.28
N ARG A 244 5.98 -11.58 2.61
CA ARG A 244 6.33 -10.33 3.29
C ARG A 244 5.05 -9.62 3.70
N GLY A 245 4.89 -9.41 5.01
CA GLY A 245 3.77 -8.69 5.59
C GLY A 245 3.71 -7.20 5.21
N TYR A 246 2.82 -6.48 5.87
CA TYR A 246 2.56 -5.07 5.66
C TYR A 246 3.78 -4.22 6.00
N SER A 247 4.05 -3.22 5.15
CA SER A 247 5.10 -2.23 5.35
C SER A 247 4.44 -0.89 5.66
N SER A 248 4.75 -0.30 6.82
CA SER A 248 4.15 0.97 7.22
C SER A 248 4.57 2.13 6.30
N ALA A 249 3.60 3.00 6.01
CA ALA A 249 3.81 4.33 5.45
C ALA A 249 3.69 5.36 6.58
N HIS A 250 4.48 6.44 6.53
CA HIS A 250 4.55 7.40 7.63
C HIS A 250 4.19 8.81 7.16
N PHE A 251 3.00 9.28 7.54
CA PHE A 251 2.57 10.65 7.28
C PHE A 251 2.34 11.36 8.61
N ARG A 252 2.99 12.52 8.80
CA ARG A 252 2.82 13.40 9.96
C ARG A 252 1.95 14.59 9.57
N GLY A 253 1.00 14.96 10.43
CA GLY A 253 0.16 16.14 10.25
C GLY A 253 -1.01 15.98 9.25
N GLY A 254 -1.30 14.75 8.83
CA GLY A 254 -2.39 14.42 7.90
C GLY A 254 -2.13 13.09 7.20
N ASP A 255 -3.07 12.65 6.39
CA ASP A 255 -2.90 11.51 5.48
C ASP A 255 -2.20 11.94 4.18
N TRP A 256 -1.88 10.97 3.34
CA TRP A 256 -1.23 11.18 2.04
C TRP A 256 -1.95 12.16 1.11
N ASP A 257 -3.28 12.29 1.22
CA ASP A 257 -4.14 13.17 0.43
C ASP A 257 -4.63 14.42 1.18
N SER A 258 -4.39 14.51 2.49
CA SER A 258 -4.87 15.58 3.36
C SER A 258 -3.76 16.41 4.02
N GLY A 259 -2.54 16.36 3.47
CA GLY A 259 -1.43 17.24 3.87
C GLY A 259 -0.35 16.57 4.74
N GLY A 260 -0.40 15.25 4.88
CA GLY A 260 0.60 14.45 5.58
C GLY A 260 1.99 14.49 4.95
N SER A 261 3.03 14.42 5.78
CA SER A 261 4.43 14.51 5.35
C SER A 261 5.38 13.64 6.18
N CYS A 262 6.42 13.11 5.55
CA CYS A 262 7.57 12.46 6.21
C CYS A 262 8.86 13.30 6.06
N ASN A 263 8.78 14.50 5.50
CA ASN A 263 9.95 15.34 5.32
C ASN A 263 10.47 15.85 6.66
N GLY A 264 11.79 15.81 6.81
CA GLY A 264 12.48 16.22 8.04
C GLY A 264 12.61 15.11 9.09
N GLU A 265 12.00 13.94 8.88
CA GLU A 265 12.23 12.77 9.74
C GLU A 265 13.63 12.21 9.46
N LYS A 266 14.49 12.16 10.48
CA LYS A 266 15.91 11.75 10.34
C LYS A 266 16.33 10.60 11.24
N GLU A 267 15.54 10.33 12.27
CA GLU A 267 15.81 9.29 13.26
C GLU A 267 14.62 8.35 13.40
N PRO A 268 14.88 7.05 13.64
CA PRO A 268 13.84 6.10 13.94
C PRO A 268 13.15 6.47 15.26
N VAL A 269 11.93 5.97 15.43
CA VAL A 269 11.29 5.96 16.74
C VAL A 269 12.01 4.92 17.61
N LEU A 270 12.36 5.28 18.85
CA LEU A 270 13.09 4.40 19.77
C LEU A 270 12.18 3.71 20.80
N SER A 271 11.03 4.31 21.11
CA SER A 271 10.04 3.79 22.07
C SER A 271 8.65 4.36 21.80
N GLY A 272 7.60 3.71 22.30
CA GLY A 272 6.21 4.17 22.18
C GLY A 272 5.28 3.21 21.42
N ALA A 273 3.97 3.49 21.48
CA ALA A 273 2.93 2.72 20.79
C ALA A 273 3.04 2.94 19.28
N ILE A 274 3.57 1.92 18.59
CA ILE A 274 4.00 1.96 17.19
C ILE A 274 3.01 1.15 16.33
N LEU A 275 1.75 1.23 16.74
CA LEU A 275 0.47 0.83 16.12
C LEU A 275 -0.48 0.59 17.30
N ASP A 276 -1.48 1.44 17.50
CA ASP A 276 -2.50 1.20 18.54
C ASP A 276 -3.35 -0.04 18.23
N ASN A 277 -3.33 -0.53 16.98
CA ASN A 277 -4.00 -1.76 16.55
C ASN A 277 -3.25 -2.45 15.40
N TYR A 278 -3.24 -3.77 15.40
CA TYR A 278 -2.67 -4.58 14.33
C TYR A 278 -3.46 -4.41 13.03
N PRO A 279 -2.84 -4.07 11.88
CA PRO A 279 -3.56 -3.70 10.66
C PRO A 279 -4.52 -4.79 10.17
N LEU A 280 -5.72 -4.41 9.71
CA LEU A 280 -6.71 -5.36 9.19
C LEU A 280 -6.14 -6.24 8.06
N LYS A 281 -5.33 -5.66 7.16
CA LYS A 281 -4.64 -6.42 6.10
C LYS A 281 -3.73 -7.51 6.67
N MET A 282 -3.07 -7.27 7.80
CA MET A 282 -2.25 -8.28 8.45
C MET A 282 -3.09 -9.36 9.15
N LYS A 283 -4.24 -9.00 9.73
CA LYS A 283 -5.21 -10.00 10.26
C LYS A 283 -5.67 -10.95 9.15
N ILE A 284 -5.94 -10.42 7.96
CA ILE A 284 -6.29 -11.22 6.77
C ILE A 284 -5.12 -12.12 6.35
N VAL A 285 -3.88 -11.62 6.35
CA VAL A 285 -2.69 -12.43 6.04
C VAL A 285 -2.55 -13.58 7.03
N ASP A 286 -2.71 -13.32 8.33
CA ASP A 286 -2.62 -14.35 9.37
C ASP A 286 -3.73 -15.40 9.23
N GLU A 287 -4.98 -14.96 8.99
CA GLU A 287 -6.13 -15.83 8.70
C GLU A 287 -5.82 -16.77 7.53
N VAL A 288 -5.44 -16.21 6.38
CA VAL A 288 -5.20 -16.98 5.15
C VAL A 288 -4.01 -17.93 5.32
N ILE A 289 -2.87 -17.46 5.83
CA ILE A 289 -1.67 -18.31 6.00
C ILE A 289 -1.94 -19.45 6.99
N LYS A 290 -2.74 -19.22 8.04
CA LYS A 290 -3.09 -20.26 9.01
C LYS A 290 -3.91 -21.39 8.40
N GLU A 291 -4.71 -21.10 7.38
CA GLU A 291 -5.54 -22.09 6.67
C GLU A 291 -4.79 -22.84 5.56
N MET A 292 -3.59 -22.40 5.18
CA MET A 292 -2.82 -23.02 4.10
C MET A 292 -2.25 -24.38 4.48
N ARG A 293 -2.28 -25.31 3.52
CA ARG A 293 -1.66 -26.64 3.66
C ARG A 293 -0.15 -26.58 3.49
N VAL A 294 0.34 -25.77 2.54
CA VAL A 294 1.76 -25.56 2.31
C VAL A 294 2.27 -24.52 3.31
N PRO A 295 3.30 -24.84 4.13
CA PRO A 295 3.81 -23.93 5.13
C PRO A 295 4.48 -22.70 4.49
N VAL A 296 3.98 -21.52 4.85
CA VAL A 296 4.55 -20.23 4.46
C VAL A 296 5.31 -19.61 5.62
N LYS A 297 6.50 -19.06 5.35
CA LYS A 297 7.24 -18.23 6.30
C LYS A 297 6.76 -16.79 6.19
N LEU A 298 5.94 -16.38 7.14
CA LEU A 298 5.52 -14.99 7.26
C LEU A 298 6.70 -14.13 7.75
N LEU A 299 7.19 -13.26 6.87
CA LEU A 299 8.12 -12.21 7.23
C LEU A 299 7.31 -10.99 7.69
N ASN A 300 6.95 -10.97 8.98
CA ASN A 300 6.14 -9.90 9.56
C ASN A 300 6.98 -8.62 9.79
N VAL A 301 7.09 -7.80 8.75
CA VAL A 301 7.84 -6.53 8.79
C VAL A 301 7.02 -5.35 9.33
N THR A 302 5.76 -5.56 9.71
CA THR A 302 4.83 -4.50 10.11
C THR A 302 5.38 -3.70 11.28
N ARG A 303 5.74 -4.38 12.37
CA ARG A 303 6.24 -3.72 13.57
C ARG A 303 7.59 -3.04 13.33
N LEU A 304 8.54 -3.73 12.69
CA LEU A 304 9.89 -3.19 12.50
C LEU A 304 9.89 -1.97 11.55
N THR A 305 9.05 -1.97 10.53
CA THR A 305 8.94 -0.85 9.58
C THR A 305 8.31 0.37 10.23
N ASN A 306 7.39 0.17 11.19
CA ASN A 306 6.72 1.27 11.87
C ASN A 306 7.65 2.11 12.78
N PHE A 307 8.82 1.60 13.15
CA PHE A 307 9.84 2.39 13.84
C PHE A 307 10.62 3.30 12.89
N ARG A 308 10.56 3.07 11.58
CA ARG A 308 11.52 3.60 10.61
C ARG A 308 10.98 4.78 9.80
N LYS A 309 10.27 5.72 10.43
CA LYS A 309 9.74 6.92 9.74
C LYS A 309 10.83 7.74 9.00
N ASP A 310 12.09 7.61 9.42
CA ASP A 310 13.29 8.19 8.81
C ASP A 310 13.67 7.59 7.45
N GLY A 311 13.24 6.35 7.18
CA GLY A 311 13.76 5.55 6.06
C GLY A 311 13.11 5.84 4.70
N HIS A 312 12.17 6.77 4.61
CA HIS A 312 11.43 7.07 3.38
C HIS A 312 12.19 8.05 2.46
N PRO A 313 12.05 7.95 1.13
CA PRO A 313 12.61 8.94 0.19
C PRO A 313 12.08 10.35 0.41
N SER A 314 10.85 10.52 0.90
CA SER A 314 10.23 11.83 1.07
C SER A 314 10.26 12.63 -0.24
N ILE A 315 10.84 13.83 -0.25
CA ILE A 315 11.01 14.68 -1.45
C ILE A 315 12.07 14.16 -2.44
N TYR A 316 12.86 13.16 -2.06
CA TYR A 316 13.96 12.60 -2.87
C TYR A 316 13.51 11.39 -3.72
N GLY A 317 12.20 11.14 -3.81
CA GLY A 317 11.61 10.18 -4.76
C GLY A 317 11.75 10.59 -6.23
N LYS A 318 11.30 9.72 -7.14
CA LYS A 318 11.49 9.88 -8.60
C LYS A 318 10.94 11.22 -9.13
N ASN A 319 11.83 12.12 -9.54
CA ASN A 319 11.57 13.27 -10.41
C ASN A 319 12.14 12.97 -11.80
N ALA A 320 11.35 12.39 -12.72
CA ALA A 320 11.83 12.18 -14.08
C ALA A 320 10.71 12.15 -15.13
N THR A 321 10.27 13.34 -15.54
CA THR A 321 9.98 13.60 -16.96
C THR A 321 10.30 15.06 -17.28
N ALA A 322 11.38 15.28 -18.02
CA ALA A 322 11.62 16.44 -18.88
C ALA A 322 11.35 17.83 -18.27
N GLY A 323 12.10 18.22 -17.23
CA GLY A 323 12.15 19.63 -16.78
C GLY A 323 10.86 20.20 -16.17
N LYS A 324 9.80 19.43 -16.00
CA LYS A 324 8.65 19.82 -15.16
C LYS A 324 8.94 19.43 -13.71
N LYS A 325 9.03 20.44 -12.84
CA LYS A 325 8.97 20.25 -11.38
C LYS A 325 7.70 19.46 -11.07
N VAL A 326 7.83 18.18 -10.70
CA VAL A 326 6.75 17.46 -10.03
C VAL A 326 6.53 18.20 -8.71
N SER A 327 5.26 18.49 -8.41
CA SER A 327 4.86 19.30 -7.26
C SER A 327 5.66 18.97 -6.00
N THR A 328 6.22 19.97 -5.33
CA THR A 328 6.82 19.87 -3.99
C THR A 328 5.84 19.37 -2.92
N ARG A 329 4.55 19.27 -3.25
CA ARG A 329 3.49 18.69 -2.41
C ARG A 329 3.40 17.16 -2.46
N LYS A 330 4.07 16.47 -3.40
CA LYS A 330 4.08 15.00 -3.46
C LYS A 330 5.38 14.44 -2.91
N GLN A 331 5.34 14.03 -1.64
CA GLN A 331 6.41 13.28 -0.99
C GLN A 331 6.11 11.79 -1.05
N ASP A 332 7.15 10.98 -1.18
CA ASP A 332 7.03 9.53 -1.08
C ASP A 332 7.32 9.07 0.35
N CYS A 333 6.26 8.80 1.09
CA CYS A 333 6.32 8.29 2.46
C CYS A 333 5.87 6.83 2.56
N SER A 334 5.93 6.10 1.45
CA SER A 334 5.44 4.71 1.34
C SER A 334 6.53 3.74 0.86
N HIS A 335 7.44 4.20 0.01
CA HIS A 335 8.63 3.44 -0.42
C HIS A 335 9.81 3.69 0.51
N TRP A 336 10.89 2.94 0.34
CA TRP A 336 12.06 3.02 1.21
C TRP A 336 13.30 3.46 0.43
N CYS A 337 14.14 4.27 1.06
CA CYS A 337 15.50 4.51 0.60
C CYS A 337 16.30 3.20 0.59
N LEU A 338 17.25 3.11 -0.34
CA LEU A 338 18.28 2.08 -0.38
C LEU A 338 19.67 2.73 -0.37
N PRO A 339 20.63 2.23 0.42
CA PRO A 339 20.47 1.18 1.44
C PRO A 339 19.54 1.61 2.59
N GLY A 340 18.88 0.66 3.24
CA GLY A 340 17.89 0.96 4.28
C GLY A 340 17.04 -0.22 4.74
N VAL A 341 15.78 0.08 5.05
CA VAL A 341 14.82 -0.88 5.65
C VAL A 341 14.67 -2.19 4.86
N PRO A 342 14.64 -2.20 3.51
CA PRO A 342 14.58 -3.44 2.75
C PRO A 342 15.80 -4.36 2.93
N ASP A 343 16.97 -3.81 3.28
CA ASP A 343 18.16 -4.63 3.54
C ASP A 343 17.95 -5.49 4.79
N ALA A 344 17.36 -4.93 5.84
CA ALA A 344 16.98 -5.69 7.04
C ALA A 344 15.96 -6.81 6.72
N TRP A 345 15.07 -6.62 5.76
CA TRP A 345 14.16 -7.70 5.31
C TRP A 345 14.94 -8.84 4.66
N ASN A 346 15.93 -8.52 3.83
CA ASN A 346 16.79 -9.50 3.18
C ASN A 346 17.66 -10.24 4.21
N GLU A 347 18.17 -9.55 5.22
CA GLU A 347 18.90 -10.17 6.34
C GLU A 347 18.01 -11.18 7.10
N LEU A 348 16.74 -10.86 7.34
CA LEU A 348 15.80 -11.78 7.99
C LEU A 348 15.49 -13.01 7.14
N ILE A 349 15.39 -12.86 5.81
CA ILE A 349 15.25 -14.00 4.88
C ILE A 349 16.51 -14.86 4.96
N TYR A 350 17.68 -14.25 4.84
CA TYR A 350 18.96 -14.95 4.93
C TYR A 350 19.11 -15.73 6.24
N ALA A 351 18.87 -15.08 7.38
CA ALA A 351 18.91 -15.72 8.69
C ALA A 351 17.93 -16.89 8.78
N THR A 352 16.72 -16.75 8.21
CA THR A 352 15.73 -17.84 8.17
C THR A 352 16.25 -19.05 7.38
N LEU A 353 16.90 -18.82 6.24
CA LEU A 353 17.48 -19.88 5.42
C LEU A 353 18.62 -20.61 6.16
N VAL A 354 19.53 -19.86 6.78
CA VAL A 354 20.65 -20.43 7.55
C VAL A 354 20.16 -21.26 8.73
N ILE A 355 19.21 -20.75 9.52
CA ILE A 355 18.64 -21.46 10.68
C ILE A 355 17.92 -22.76 10.26
N GLN A 356 17.26 -22.79 9.11
CA GLN A 356 16.64 -24.01 8.62
C GLN A 356 17.68 -25.06 8.20
N GLN A 357 18.76 -24.64 7.55
CA GLN A 357 19.82 -25.54 7.13
C GLN A 357 20.51 -26.19 8.34
N THR A 358 20.80 -25.43 9.40
CA THR A 358 21.43 -25.97 10.61
C THR A 358 20.53 -26.97 11.33
N LYS A 359 19.22 -26.68 11.44
CA LYS A 359 18.23 -27.62 12.01
C LYS A 359 18.12 -28.90 11.21
N SER A 360 18.18 -28.85 9.88
CA SER A 360 18.17 -30.06 9.04
C SER A 360 19.41 -30.92 9.25
N LYS A 361 20.59 -30.30 9.39
CA LYS A 361 21.85 -31.03 9.66
C LYS A 361 21.83 -31.69 11.04
N SER A 362 21.33 -31.01 12.06
CA SER A 362 21.23 -31.54 13.43
C SER A 362 20.22 -32.67 13.59
N LYS A 363 19.22 -32.81 12.69
CA LYS A 363 18.27 -33.93 12.71
C LYS A 363 18.77 -35.18 11.96
N ASN A 364 19.79 -35.01 11.11
CA ASN A 364 20.36 -36.07 10.29
C ASN A 364 21.73 -36.55 10.81
N SER A 365 22.19 -36.00 11.92
CA SER A 365 23.35 -36.43 12.70
C SER A 365 22.87 -37.01 14.02
#